data_AF-A0A165QTM9-F1
#
_entry.id   AF-A0A165QTM9-F1
#
_cell.length_a   1.000
_cell.length_b   1.000
_cell.length_c   1.000
_cell.angle_alpha   90.00
_cell.angle_beta   90.00
_cell.angle_gamma   90.00
#
_symmetry.space_group_name_H-M   'P 1'
#
loop_
_entity.id
_entity.type
_entity.pdbx_description
1 polymer ?
#
loop_
_entity_poly.entity_id
_entity_poly.type
_entity_poly.pdbx_seq_one_letter_code
_entity_poly.pdbx_strand_id
1 'polypeptide(L)'
;MKKLLLIGLMFIVANVSVSYGQVLIGTSGVPVEGALLDLRDKDVKADNVSAGKGFLMPRVMLTDLTKLTPLVKAETATNKIEHIGLQVYHIGGSTSSITPGLKIWNGTKWDEIFSSPKGQWIYMPPFPLKMYIDVNQEIDLYAEYRRQINGNAPLWGPNEVTFVITGFDSTAFSTQPTIVKSTSGATYTHTLKFRPALGKLTAASYLNIIIVKN
;
A
#
# COMPACT_ATOMS: atom_id res chain seq x y z
N MET A 1 54.78 33.84 16.77
CA MET A 1 54.36 33.18 15.50
C MET A 1 53.75 31.80 15.74
N LYS A 2 54.41 30.85 16.43
CA LYS A 2 53.83 29.51 16.73
C LYS A 2 52.46 29.52 17.44
N LYS A 3 52.25 30.41 18.42
CA LYS A 3 50.96 30.54 19.13
C LYS A 3 49.83 31.09 18.25
N LEU A 4 50.13 31.99 17.32
CA LEU A 4 49.17 32.52 16.34
C LEU A 4 48.79 31.46 15.30
N LEU A 5 49.75 30.62 14.91
CA LEU A 5 49.53 29.49 13.99
C LEU A 5 48.67 28.40 14.64
N LEU A 6 48.86 28.13 15.93
CA LEU A 6 48.02 27.21 16.70
C LEU A 6 46.58 27.72 16.86
N ILE A 7 46.39 29.02 17.11
CA ILE A 7 45.06 29.64 17.21
C ILE A 7 44.34 29.59 15.85
N GLY A 8 45.05 29.87 14.75
CA GLY A 8 44.49 29.73 13.39
C GLY A 8 44.06 28.29 13.08
N LEU A 9 44.84 27.30 13.51
CA LEU A 9 44.48 25.89 13.33
C LEU A 9 43.25 25.48 14.16
N MET A 10 43.11 26.03 15.38
CA MET A 10 41.96 25.78 16.26
C MET A 10 40.64 26.32 15.66
N PHE A 11 40.68 27.47 14.98
CA PHE A 11 39.51 28.03 14.29
C PHE A 11 39.07 27.21 13.07
N ILE A 12 40.00 26.52 12.38
CA ILE A 12 39.67 25.67 11.23
C ILE A 12 38.97 24.38 11.69
N VAL A 13 39.37 23.81 12.84
CA VAL A 13 38.78 22.58 13.38
C VAL A 13 37.45 22.83 14.10
N ALA A 14 37.23 24.04 14.63
CA ALA A 14 35.99 24.40 15.36
C ALA A 14 34.75 24.61 14.46
N ASN A 15 34.91 24.62 13.12
CA ASN A 15 33.83 24.89 12.18
C ASN A 15 33.29 23.64 11.46
N VAL A 16 33.68 22.42 11.86
CA VAL A 16 33.10 21.19 11.31
C VAL A 16 31.75 20.91 11.95
N SER A 17 30.77 21.77 11.63
CA SER A 17 29.37 21.56 11.99
C SER A 17 28.82 20.45 11.09
N VAL A 18 28.27 19.40 11.67
CA VAL A 18 27.51 18.39 10.91
C VAL A 18 26.23 19.09 10.44
N SER A 19 26.20 19.54 9.19
CA SER A 19 25.02 20.23 8.65
C SER A 19 23.93 19.21 8.36
N TYR A 20 22.89 19.17 9.19
CA TYR A 20 21.64 18.49 8.86
C TYR A 20 20.87 19.38 7.87
N GLY A 21 21.25 19.29 6.60
CA GLY A 21 20.62 20.04 5.51
C GLY A 21 19.65 19.18 4.72
N GLN A 22 18.60 19.81 4.19
CA GLN A 22 17.81 19.24 3.11
C GLN A 22 18.70 19.10 1.87
N VAL A 23 18.53 18.02 1.10
CA VAL A 23 19.39 17.71 -0.04
C VAL A 23 18.63 17.98 -1.33
N LEU A 24 19.16 18.87 -2.16
CA LEU A 24 18.74 19.03 -3.55
C LEU A 24 19.74 18.30 -4.45
N ILE A 25 19.27 17.43 -5.35
CA ILE A 25 20.11 16.75 -6.34
C ILE A 25 19.58 17.06 -7.75
N GLY A 26 20.49 17.54 -8.61
CA GLY A 26 20.28 17.68 -10.04
C GLY A 26 20.30 19.13 -10.56
N THR A 27 20.10 20.13 -9.70
CA THR A 27 20.24 21.56 -10.02
C THR A 27 20.73 22.35 -8.82
N SER A 28 21.08 23.62 -9.03
CA SER A 28 21.41 24.57 -7.96
C SER A 28 20.13 25.13 -7.31
N GLY A 29 20.20 25.50 -6.03
CA GLY A 29 19.13 26.19 -5.33
C GLY A 29 18.82 25.57 -3.97
N VAL A 30 17.71 26.00 -3.39
CA VAL A 30 17.20 25.46 -2.12
C VAL A 30 16.15 24.39 -2.43
N PRO A 31 16.15 23.25 -1.71
CA PRO A 31 15.05 22.28 -1.75
C PRO A 31 13.70 22.95 -1.50
N VAL A 32 12.63 22.38 -2.06
CA VAL A 32 11.26 22.83 -1.75
C VAL A 32 10.99 22.65 -0.26
N GLU A 33 10.26 23.60 0.34
CA GLU A 33 9.84 23.52 1.74
C GLU A 33 9.14 22.19 2.04
N GLY A 34 9.55 21.53 3.13
CA GLY A 34 9.06 20.20 3.51
C GLY A 34 9.80 19.01 2.88
N ALA A 35 10.67 19.21 1.89
CA ALA A 35 11.44 18.12 1.28
C ALA A 35 12.78 17.89 2.00
N LEU A 36 13.01 16.68 2.52
CA LEU A 36 14.35 16.26 2.98
C LEU A 36 15.27 15.93 1.80
N LEU A 37 14.70 15.38 0.72
CA LEU A 37 15.37 15.09 -0.54
C LEU A 37 14.52 15.61 -1.69
N ASP A 38 15.05 16.57 -2.46
CA ASP A 38 14.47 17.12 -3.67
C ASP A 38 15.28 16.65 -4.89
N LEU A 39 14.62 16.01 -5.86
CA LEU A 39 15.21 15.45 -7.08
C LEU A 39 14.66 16.21 -8.29
N ARG A 40 15.45 17.13 -8.83
CA ARG A 40 15.06 17.95 -10.01
C ARG A 40 16.29 18.33 -10.82
N ASP A 41 16.19 18.27 -12.16
CA ASP A 41 17.29 18.59 -13.08
C ASP A 41 17.14 19.95 -13.77
N LYS A 42 16.05 20.67 -13.49
CA LYS A 42 15.77 22.01 -13.98
C LYS A 42 14.82 22.75 -13.03
N ASP A 43 14.80 24.07 -13.15
CA ASP A 43 13.87 24.91 -12.40
C ASP A 43 12.44 24.72 -12.88
N VAL A 44 11.52 24.70 -11.91
CA VAL A 44 10.09 24.55 -12.15
C VAL A 44 9.55 25.80 -12.82
N LYS A 45 8.94 25.63 -13.99
CA LYS A 45 8.27 26.71 -14.75
C LYS A 45 6.75 26.57 -14.64
N ALA A 46 6.01 27.34 -15.45
CA ALA A 46 4.54 27.37 -15.43
C ALA A 46 3.88 26.01 -15.71
N ASP A 47 4.58 25.06 -16.34
CA ASP A 47 4.12 23.70 -16.62
C ASP A 47 4.37 22.70 -15.48
N ASN A 48 4.99 23.16 -14.38
CA ASN A 48 5.35 22.38 -13.20
C ASN A 48 6.31 21.20 -13.47
N VAL A 49 7.07 21.21 -14.57
CA VAL A 49 8.00 20.13 -14.91
C VAL A 49 9.38 20.39 -14.29
N SER A 50 9.79 19.56 -13.33
CA SER A 50 11.06 19.69 -12.59
C SER A 50 12.20 18.77 -13.05
N ALA A 51 11.90 17.74 -13.86
CA ALA A 51 12.90 16.76 -14.30
C ALA A 51 12.66 16.26 -15.74
N GLY A 52 13.71 15.88 -16.45
CA GLY A 52 13.67 15.09 -17.68
C GLY A 52 13.96 13.60 -17.49
N LYS A 53 14.29 13.19 -16.26
CA LYS A 53 14.66 11.81 -15.88
C LYS A 53 13.83 11.34 -14.68
N GLY A 54 13.78 10.02 -14.46
CA GLY A 54 13.12 9.41 -13.31
C GLY A 54 14.09 9.05 -12.18
N PHE A 55 13.53 8.70 -11.01
CA PHE A 55 14.27 8.13 -9.89
C PHE A 55 14.30 6.60 -9.98
N LEU A 56 15.49 6.00 -10.01
CA LEU A 56 15.64 4.54 -10.06
C LEU A 56 15.70 3.99 -8.63
N MET A 57 14.64 3.31 -8.22
CA MET A 57 14.56 2.65 -6.92
C MET A 57 15.58 1.49 -6.80
N PRO A 58 16.10 1.22 -5.58
CA PRO A 58 16.92 0.03 -5.34
C PRO A 58 16.21 -1.23 -5.79
N ARG A 59 16.87 -2.01 -6.64
CA ARG A 59 16.34 -3.24 -7.24
C ARG A 59 16.65 -4.42 -6.34
N VAL A 60 15.63 -5.02 -5.73
CA VAL A 60 15.78 -6.08 -4.73
C VAL A 60 14.96 -7.32 -5.10
N MET A 61 15.52 -8.51 -4.86
CA MET A 61 14.77 -9.76 -4.97
C MET A 61 14.25 -10.15 -3.58
N LEU A 62 13.01 -9.80 -3.29
CA LEU A 62 12.32 -10.26 -2.09
C LEU A 62 11.98 -11.74 -2.25
N THR A 63 12.22 -12.51 -1.20
CA THR A 63 11.90 -13.93 -1.12
C THR A 63 10.68 -14.20 -0.24
N ASP A 64 10.34 -13.27 0.66
CA ASP A 64 9.24 -13.37 1.61
C ASP A 64 8.69 -11.96 1.91
N LEU A 65 7.37 -11.77 1.77
CA LEU A 65 6.74 -10.48 2.01
C LEU A 65 6.74 -10.08 3.49
N THR A 66 6.93 -11.01 4.42
CA THR A 66 6.88 -10.74 5.87
C THR A 66 8.25 -10.47 6.50
N LYS A 67 9.29 -10.45 5.66
CA LYS A 67 10.70 -10.36 6.07
C LYS A 67 11.36 -9.12 5.48
N LEU A 68 12.18 -8.46 6.29
CA LEU A 68 13.08 -7.41 5.83
C LEU A 68 14.33 -7.96 5.14
N THR A 69 14.63 -9.25 5.30
CA THR A 69 15.67 -9.93 4.53
C THR A 69 15.33 -9.88 3.03
N PRO A 70 16.28 -9.58 2.12
CA PRO A 70 17.73 -9.48 2.32
C PRO A 70 18.26 -8.08 2.68
N LEU A 71 17.41 -7.10 2.97
CA LEU A 71 17.84 -5.72 3.18
C LEU A 71 18.57 -5.52 4.51
N VAL A 72 18.29 -6.38 5.49
CA VAL A 72 18.96 -6.40 6.80
C VAL A 72 19.63 -7.76 7.04
N LYS A 73 20.73 -7.76 7.80
CA LYS A 73 21.45 -9.00 8.16
C LYS A 73 20.71 -9.84 9.20
N ALA A 74 20.01 -9.18 10.12
CA ALA A 74 19.22 -9.81 11.18
C ALA A 74 17.95 -9.00 11.40
N GLU A 75 16.81 -9.68 11.52
CA GLU A 75 15.52 -9.04 11.78
C GLU A 75 15.25 -8.96 13.28
N THR A 76 14.86 -7.78 13.75
CA THR A 76 14.46 -7.53 15.12
C THR A 76 13.12 -6.80 15.14
N ALA A 77 12.39 -6.87 16.25
CA ALA A 77 11.13 -6.10 16.37
C ALA A 77 11.38 -4.59 16.20
N THR A 78 12.50 -4.10 16.74
CA THR A 78 12.91 -2.69 16.61
C THR A 78 13.15 -2.30 15.16
N ASN A 79 13.97 -3.05 14.42
CA ASN A 79 14.30 -2.65 13.06
C ASN A 79 13.10 -2.77 12.10
N LYS A 80 12.16 -3.71 12.34
CA LYS A 80 10.91 -3.75 11.59
C LYS A 80 10.10 -2.46 11.72
N ILE A 81 10.13 -1.81 12.88
CA ILE A 81 9.47 -0.52 13.10
C ILE A 81 10.25 0.62 12.45
N GLU A 82 11.58 0.63 12.60
CA GLU A 82 12.45 1.69 12.06
C GLU A 82 12.43 1.75 10.52
N HIS A 83 12.12 0.65 9.84
CA HIS A 83 12.11 0.58 8.37
C HIS A 83 10.71 0.81 7.77
N ILE A 84 9.70 1.21 8.56
CA ILE A 84 8.37 1.55 8.03
C ILE A 84 8.49 2.67 6.99
N GLY A 85 7.89 2.48 5.82
CA GLY A 85 7.97 3.40 4.69
C GLY A 85 9.15 3.16 3.74
N LEU A 86 10.02 2.19 4.02
CA LEU A 86 11.10 1.80 3.12
C LEU A 86 10.53 1.30 1.79
N GLN A 87 11.09 1.79 0.68
CA GLN A 87 10.63 1.50 -0.68
C GLN A 87 11.70 0.81 -1.51
N VAL A 88 11.33 -0.26 -2.20
CA VAL A 88 12.21 -0.98 -3.13
C VAL A 88 11.47 -1.44 -4.37
N TYR A 89 12.18 -1.58 -5.48
CA TYR A 89 11.63 -2.23 -6.66
C TYR A 89 11.91 -3.74 -6.60
N HIS A 90 10.87 -4.54 -6.39
CA HIS A 90 10.98 -5.99 -6.49
C HIS A 90 11.13 -6.42 -7.95
N ILE A 91 12.25 -7.07 -8.28
CA ILE A 91 12.55 -7.48 -9.66
C ILE A 91 11.83 -8.75 -10.12
N GLY A 92 11.14 -9.48 -9.24
CA GLY A 92 10.62 -10.81 -9.53
C GLY A 92 11.68 -11.91 -9.45
N GLY A 93 11.30 -13.12 -9.83
CA GLY A 93 12.20 -14.26 -9.95
C GLY A 93 11.43 -15.52 -10.37
N SER A 94 12.11 -16.48 -11.00
CA SER A 94 11.50 -17.72 -11.50
C SER A 94 10.87 -18.59 -10.41
N THR A 95 11.29 -18.41 -9.15
CA THR A 95 10.80 -19.15 -7.98
C THR A 95 9.93 -18.32 -7.04
N SER A 96 9.73 -17.02 -7.31
CA SER A 96 8.97 -16.13 -6.43
C SER A 96 7.53 -15.97 -6.94
N SER A 97 6.55 -16.26 -6.08
CA SER A 97 5.14 -15.91 -6.33
C SER A 97 4.88 -14.41 -6.11
N ILE A 98 5.88 -13.65 -5.68
CA ILE A 98 5.77 -12.22 -5.44
C ILE A 98 5.79 -11.49 -6.79
N THR A 99 4.74 -10.73 -7.04
CA THR A 99 4.64 -9.96 -8.29
C THR A 99 5.71 -8.86 -8.33
N PRO A 100 6.46 -8.71 -9.45
CA PRO A 100 7.40 -7.62 -9.63
C PRO A 100 6.73 -6.25 -9.48
N GLY A 101 7.47 -5.27 -8.98
CA GLY A 101 6.99 -3.89 -8.83
C GLY A 101 7.47 -3.22 -7.55
N LEU A 102 7.02 -1.98 -7.36
CA LEU A 102 7.37 -1.17 -6.20
C LEU A 102 6.68 -1.71 -4.94
N LYS A 103 7.47 -1.94 -3.89
CA LYS A 103 7.03 -2.46 -2.61
C LYS A 103 7.35 -1.46 -1.50
N ILE A 104 6.44 -1.32 -0.53
CA ILE A 104 6.65 -0.53 0.69
C ILE A 104 6.55 -1.43 1.91
N TRP A 105 7.49 -1.29 2.84
CA TRP A 105 7.40 -1.95 4.13
C TRP A 105 6.42 -1.21 5.05
N ASN A 106 5.40 -1.91 5.54
CA ASN A 106 4.38 -1.33 6.44
C ASN A 106 4.63 -1.60 7.94
N GLY A 107 5.74 -2.25 8.28
CA GLY A 107 6.07 -2.66 9.66
C GLY A 107 5.87 -4.16 9.92
N THR A 108 5.00 -4.80 9.14
CA THR A 108 4.67 -6.22 9.25
C THR A 108 4.98 -6.98 7.95
N LYS A 109 4.71 -6.37 6.80
CA LYS A 109 4.92 -6.95 5.47
C LYS A 109 5.21 -5.88 4.42
N TRP A 110 5.72 -6.33 3.28
CA TRP A 110 5.84 -5.58 2.04
C TRP A 110 4.49 -5.52 1.32
N ASP A 111 3.94 -4.32 1.19
CA ASP A 111 2.74 -4.03 0.42
C ASP A 111 3.08 -3.56 -0.99
N GLU A 112 2.13 -3.73 -1.91
CA GLU A 112 2.18 -3.08 -3.23
C GLU A 112 1.64 -1.66 -3.12
N ILE A 113 2.29 -0.70 -3.77
CA ILE A 113 1.82 0.71 -3.77
C ILE A 113 0.50 0.88 -4.52
N PHE A 114 0.21 -0.04 -5.45
CA PHE A 114 -1.01 0.00 -6.25
C PHE A 114 -1.68 -1.37 -6.23
N SER A 115 -2.39 -1.69 -5.15
CA SER A 115 -3.22 -2.89 -5.06
C SER A 115 -4.55 -2.71 -5.80
N SER A 116 -4.58 -1.98 -6.93
CA SER A 116 -5.72 -2.06 -7.82
C SER A 116 -5.79 -3.50 -8.30
N PRO A 117 -6.93 -4.18 -8.16
CA PRO A 117 -7.05 -5.55 -8.61
C PRO A 117 -6.70 -5.62 -10.10
N LYS A 118 -5.68 -6.40 -10.41
CA LYS A 118 -5.25 -6.66 -11.78
C LYS A 118 -6.25 -7.62 -12.40
N GLY A 119 -6.92 -7.23 -13.48
CA GLY A 119 -7.88 -8.06 -14.18
C GLY A 119 -9.14 -7.32 -14.63
N GLN A 120 -9.99 -8.02 -15.36
CA GLN A 120 -11.35 -7.54 -15.63
C GLN A 120 -12.12 -7.56 -14.31
N TRP A 121 -12.73 -6.44 -13.95
CA TRP A 121 -13.55 -6.35 -12.76
C TRP A 121 -14.88 -5.69 -13.07
N ILE A 122 -15.87 -6.04 -12.27
CA ILE A 122 -17.21 -5.44 -12.28
C ILE A 122 -17.59 -5.07 -10.86
N TYR A 123 -18.43 -4.05 -10.70
CA TYR A 123 -19.06 -3.80 -9.42
C TYR A 123 -19.97 -4.97 -9.07
N MET A 124 -19.92 -5.41 -7.81
CA MET A 124 -20.93 -6.32 -7.30
C MET A 124 -22.27 -5.60 -7.31
N PRO A 125 -23.32 -6.16 -7.96
CA PRO A 125 -24.63 -5.53 -7.94
C PRO A 125 -25.14 -5.35 -6.50
N PRO A 126 -25.94 -4.31 -6.21
CA PRO A 126 -26.43 -4.04 -4.86
C PRO A 126 -27.24 -5.21 -4.28
N PHE A 127 -26.98 -5.54 -3.01
CA PHE A 127 -27.73 -6.53 -2.25
C PHE A 127 -28.03 -6.02 -0.82
N PRO A 128 -29.12 -6.47 -0.20
CA PRO A 128 -29.50 -5.99 1.12
C PRO A 128 -28.58 -6.52 2.21
N LEU A 129 -28.14 -5.63 3.11
CA LEU A 129 -27.49 -5.95 4.37
C LEU A 129 -28.46 -5.68 5.52
N LYS A 130 -28.54 -6.57 6.52
CA LYS A 130 -29.38 -6.32 7.70
C LYS A 130 -28.65 -5.38 8.66
N MET A 131 -28.73 -4.08 8.39
CA MET A 131 -28.05 -3.04 9.17
C MET A 131 -28.78 -2.68 10.48
N TYR A 132 -29.96 -3.26 10.72
CA TYR A 132 -30.79 -3.03 11.90
C TYR A 132 -30.55 -4.03 13.04
N ILE A 133 -29.54 -4.91 12.93
CA ILE A 133 -29.21 -5.91 13.95
C ILE A 133 -27.71 -5.81 14.29
N ASP A 134 -27.37 -5.63 15.57
CA ASP A 134 -25.98 -5.58 16.05
C ASP A 134 -25.38 -6.96 16.36
N VAL A 135 -25.33 -7.82 15.35
CA VAL A 135 -24.70 -9.14 15.45
C VAL A 135 -23.69 -9.34 14.33
N ASN A 136 -22.71 -10.22 14.55
CA ASN A 136 -21.84 -10.68 13.49
C ASN A 136 -22.68 -11.42 12.45
N GLN A 137 -22.53 -11.01 11.19
CA GLN A 137 -23.27 -11.55 10.06
C GLN A 137 -22.31 -12.03 9.00
N GLU A 138 -22.74 -13.09 8.31
CA GLU A 138 -21.98 -13.72 7.24
C GLU A 138 -22.86 -13.83 5.99
N ILE A 139 -22.30 -13.46 4.83
CA ILE A 139 -22.98 -13.56 3.53
C ILE A 139 -22.05 -14.28 2.56
N ASP A 140 -22.55 -15.32 1.90
CA ASP A 140 -21.88 -15.94 0.76
C ASP A 140 -22.02 -15.05 -0.48
N LEU A 141 -20.93 -14.36 -0.81
CA LEU A 141 -20.88 -13.41 -1.92
C LEU A 141 -20.99 -14.09 -3.28
N TYR A 142 -20.52 -15.33 -3.42
CA TYR A 142 -20.63 -16.03 -4.70
C TYR A 142 -22.07 -16.49 -4.95
N ALA A 143 -22.75 -16.97 -3.89
CA ALA A 143 -24.17 -17.29 -3.97
C ALA A 143 -25.01 -16.06 -4.35
N GLU A 144 -24.71 -14.90 -3.76
CA GLU A 144 -25.37 -13.63 -4.07
C GLU A 144 -25.07 -13.16 -5.50
N TYR A 145 -23.81 -13.20 -5.93
CA TYR A 145 -23.41 -12.90 -7.30
C TYR A 145 -24.17 -13.76 -8.32
N ARG A 146 -24.21 -15.08 -8.11
CA ARG A 146 -24.97 -16.01 -8.97
C ARG A 146 -26.46 -15.67 -9.00
N ARG A 147 -27.04 -15.35 -7.85
CA ARG A 147 -28.46 -14.97 -7.72
C ARG A 147 -28.79 -13.70 -8.51
N GLN A 148 -27.90 -12.72 -8.51
CA GLN A 148 -28.12 -11.43 -9.19
C GLN A 148 -27.98 -11.53 -10.70
N ILE A 149 -27.02 -12.33 -11.18
CA ILE A 149 -26.81 -12.51 -12.63
C ILE A 149 -27.95 -13.30 -13.27
N ASN A 150 -28.47 -14.35 -12.60
CA ASN A 150 -29.65 -15.12 -13.01
C ASN A 150 -29.74 -15.44 -14.52
N GLY A 151 -28.62 -15.75 -15.18
CA GLY A 151 -28.57 -16.06 -16.62
C GLY A 151 -28.59 -14.88 -17.59
N ASN A 152 -28.66 -13.63 -17.09
CA ASN A 152 -28.67 -12.42 -17.93
C ASN A 152 -27.28 -12.00 -18.42
N ALA A 153 -26.21 -12.60 -17.88
CA ALA A 153 -24.83 -12.35 -18.28
C ALA A 153 -23.97 -13.61 -18.05
N PRO A 154 -22.80 -13.71 -18.71
CA PRO A 154 -21.82 -14.76 -18.40
C PRO A 154 -21.43 -14.74 -16.93
N LEU A 155 -21.62 -15.88 -16.25
CA LEU A 155 -21.25 -16.06 -14.85
C LEU A 155 -19.82 -16.60 -14.76
N TRP A 156 -18.93 -15.88 -14.09
CA TRP A 156 -17.59 -16.38 -13.78
C TRP A 156 -17.66 -17.43 -12.68
N GLY A 157 -16.83 -18.47 -12.78
CA GLY A 157 -16.76 -19.59 -11.84
C GLY A 157 -16.29 -19.17 -10.44
N PRO A 158 -16.61 -19.94 -9.38
CA PRO A 158 -16.26 -19.57 -8.01
C PRO A 158 -14.76 -19.59 -7.73
N ASN A 159 -13.97 -20.32 -8.51
CA ASN A 159 -12.51 -20.30 -8.50
C ASN A 159 -11.90 -19.21 -9.40
N GLU A 160 -12.67 -18.70 -10.36
CA GLU A 160 -12.24 -17.69 -11.34
C GLU A 160 -12.37 -16.26 -10.83
N VAL A 161 -13.00 -16.06 -9.67
CA VAL A 161 -13.23 -14.73 -9.11
C VAL A 161 -12.60 -14.54 -7.74
N THR A 162 -12.32 -13.28 -7.43
CA THR A 162 -12.02 -12.80 -6.09
C THR A 162 -12.86 -11.56 -5.80
N PHE A 163 -13.44 -11.49 -4.61
CA PHE A 163 -14.22 -10.33 -4.17
C PHE A 163 -13.34 -9.40 -3.34
N VAL A 164 -13.40 -8.10 -3.62
CA VAL A 164 -12.55 -7.09 -2.98
C VAL A 164 -13.42 -5.94 -2.48
N ILE A 165 -13.30 -5.62 -1.18
CA ILE A 165 -13.88 -4.39 -0.62
C ILE A 165 -12.99 -3.23 -1.06
N THR A 166 -13.54 -2.30 -1.83
CA THR A 166 -12.82 -1.10 -2.30
C THR A 166 -13.05 0.10 -1.41
N GLY A 167 -14.07 0.05 -0.54
CA GLY A 167 -14.33 1.07 0.46
C GLY A 167 -15.59 0.77 1.25
N PHE A 168 -15.69 1.37 2.43
CA PHE A 168 -16.86 1.28 3.28
C PHE A 168 -16.94 2.51 4.20
N ASP A 169 -18.14 2.83 4.65
CA ASP A 169 -18.36 3.82 5.70
C ASP A 169 -17.95 3.23 7.05
N SER A 170 -16.81 3.66 7.58
CA SER A 170 -16.29 3.20 8.87
C SER A 170 -17.21 3.46 10.07
N THR A 171 -18.18 4.37 9.94
CA THR A 171 -19.15 4.65 11.01
C THR A 171 -20.36 3.71 10.98
N ALA A 172 -20.66 3.11 9.82
CA ALA A 172 -21.79 2.21 9.63
C ALA A 172 -21.55 0.79 10.21
N PHE A 173 -20.31 0.44 10.53
CA PHE A 173 -19.93 -0.89 10.99
C PHE A 173 -19.17 -0.84 12.32
N SER A 174 -19.56 -1.69 13.27
CA SER A 174 -18.89 -1.86 14.57
C SER A 174 -17.53 -2.56 14.42
N THR A 175 -17.36 -3.34 13.35
CA THR A 175 -16.09 -3.96 12.97
C THR A 175 -15.85 -3.75 11.48
N GLN A 176 -14.59 -3.58 11.07
CA GLN A 176 -14.23 -3.49 9.66
C GLN A 176 -14.77 -4.71 8.91
N PRO A 177 -15.57 -4.52 7.84
CA PRO A 177 -16.02 -5.63 7.00
C PRO A 177 -14.83 -6.34 6.38
N THR A 178 -14.86 -7.67 6.34
CA THR A 178 -13.79 -8.49 5.78
C THR A 178 -14.37 -9.55 4.85
N ILE A 179 -13.57 -9.96 3.86
CA ILE A 179 -13.93 -11.07 2.97
C ILE A 179 -12.96 -12.22 3.25
N VAL A 180 -13.49 -13.36 3.61
CA VAL A 180 -12.72 -14.59 3.83
C VAL A 180 -12.96 -15.54 2.66
N LYS A 181 -11.90 -15.87 1.95
CA LYS A 181 -11.89 -16.95 0.95
C LYS A 181 -11.52 -18.26 1.63
N SER A 182 -12.38 -19.27 1.55
CA SER A 182 -12.10 -20.62 2.05
C SER A 182 -12.15 -21.62 0.91
N THR A 183 -11.23 -22.58 0.94
CA THR A 183 -11.15 -23.67 -0.04
C THR A 183 -11.28 -24.98 0.71
N SER A 184 -12.29 -25.78 0.37
CA SER A 184 -12.49 -27.13 0.90
C SER A 184 -12.65 -28.09 -0.27
N GLY A 185 -11.55 -28.76 -0.65
CA GLY A 185 -11.51 -29.58 -1.86
C GLY A 185 -11.74 -28.75 -3.12
N ALA A 186 -12.77 -29.10 -3.90
CA ALA A 186 -13.18 -28.37 -5.10
C ALA A 186 -14.14 -27.20 -4.84
N THR A 187 -14.54 -26.97 -3.58
CA THR A 187 -15.48 -25.92 -3.21
C THR A 187 -14.74 -24.66 -2.78
N TYR A 188 -15.09 -23.54 -3.41
CA TYR A 188 -14.59 -22.20 -3.10
C TYR A 188 -15.72 -21.36 -2.53
N THR A 189 -15.56 -20.85 -1.31
CA THR A 189 -16.53 -19.94 -0.69
C THR A 189 -15.89 -18.58 -0.44
N HIS A 190 -16.67 -17.53 -0.70
CA HIS A 190 -16.30 -16.14 -0.46
C HIS A 190 -17.28 -15.55 0.54
N THR A 191 -16.88 -15.44 1.80
CA THR A 191 -17.77 -15.01 2.88
C THR A 191 -17.46 -13.58 3.29
N LEU A 192 -18.42 -12.68 3.08
CA LEU A 192 -18.40 -11.34 3.69
C LEU A 192 -18.78 -11.47 5.15
N LYS A 193 -17.92 -10.99 6.05
CA LYS A 193 -18.16 -10.89 7.49
C LYS A 193 -18.26 -9.43 7.89
N PHE A 194 -19.31 -9.06 8.59
CA PHE A 194 -19.52 -7.68 9.07
C PHE A 194 -20.36 -7.66 10.34
N ARG A 195 -20.31 -6.54 11.06
CA ARG A 195 -21.19 -6.24 12.19
C ARG A 195 -21.68 -4.79 12.07
N PRO A 196 -22.99 -4.53 11.91
CA PRO A 196 -23.51 -3.17 11.81
C PRO A 196 -23.32 -2.37 13.10
N ALA A 197 -23.19 -1.05 12.97
CA ALA A 197 -23.30 -0.12 14.09
C ALA A 197 -24.71 0.51 14.12
N LEU A 198 -25.52 0.13 15.10
CA LEU A 198 -26.92 0.57 15.17
C LEU A 198 -27.05 2.10 15.29
N GLY A 199 -27.98 2.66 14.53
CA GLY A 199 -28.28 4.10 14.54
C GLY A 199 -27.17 4.98 13.92
N LYS A 200 -26.16 4.39 13.27
CA LYS A 200 -25.06 5.12 12.62
C LYS A 200 -25.19 5.25 11.11
N LEU A 201 -26.20 4.62 10.50
CA LEU A 201 -26.46 4.78 9.07
C LEU A 201 -26.85 6.22 8.74
N THR A 202 -26.24 6.75 7.68
CA THR A 202 -26.56 8.03 7.07
C THR A 202 -26.92 7.83 5.61
N ALA A 203 -27.40 8.88 4.93
CA ALA A 203 -27.63 8.86 3.48
C ALA A 203 -26.34 8.62 2.67
N ALA A 204 -25.18 8.82 3.29
CA ALA A 204 -23.88 8.60 2.67
C ALA A 204 -23.28 7.23 3.01
N SER A 205 -23.94 6.39 3.82
CA SER A 205 -23.37 5.10 4.21
C SER A 205 -23.26 4.14 3.04
N TYR A 206 -22.10 3.50 2.88
CA TYR A 206 -21.80 2.63 1.76
C TYR A 206 -20.93 1.44 2.16
N LEU A 207 -21.03 0.38 1.36
CA LEU A 207 -20.07 -0.71 1.27
C LEU A 207 -19.89 -1.00 -0.21
N ASN A 208 -18.67 -0.82 -0.71
CA ASN A 208 -18.35 -1.05 -2.11
C ASN A 208 -17.53 -2.32 -2.27
N ILE A 209 -18.03 -3.23 -3.09
CA ILE A 209 -17.41 -4.51 -3.39
C ILE A 209 -17.31 -4.64 -4.90
N ILE A 210 -16.13 -5.06 -5.37
CA ILE A 210 -15.92 -5.43 -6.77
C ILE A 210 -15.62 -6.93 -6.88
N ILE A 211 -15.98 -7.48 -8.04
CA ILE A 211 -15.71 -8.85 -8.43
C ILE A 211 -14.59 -8.78 -9.46
N VAL A 212 -13.46 -9.41 -9.15
CA VAL A 212 -12.25 -9.40 -9.97
C VAL A 212 -12.09 -10.78 -10.57
N LYS A 213 -11.93 -10.85 -11.89
CA LYS A 213 -11.58 -12.09 -12.58
C LYS A 213 -10.08 -12.36 -12.39
N ASN A 214 -9.77 -13.53 -11.84
CA ASN A 214 -8.40 -14.02 -11.61
C ASN A 214 -7.69 -14.39 -12.92
#